data_AF-A0A8J3K591-F1
#
_entry.id   AF-A0A8J3K591-F1
#
_cell.length_a   1.000
_cell.length_b   1.000
_cell.length_c   1.000
_cell.angle_alpha   90.00
_cell.angle_beta   90.00
_cell.angle_gamma   90.00
#
_symmetry.space_group_name_H-M   'P 1'
#
loop_
_entity.id
_entity.type
_entity.pdbx_description
1 polymer ?
#
loop_
_entity_poly.entity_id
_entity_poly.type
_entity_poly.pdbx_seq_one_letter_code
_entity_poly.pdbx_strand_id
1 'polypeptide(L)'
;MIAVMAATNGLDRYPVDDHGNLEHYPSRIPVWGRLRPEQDQAWSEGNEPFAATLTLVTGPRGRTTPYFVWRDTAGLTYPMFMTDLLDVLMCKLVDRGTVSGLWQVRKRGQNYGLALAPAELAGAS
;
A
#
# COMPACT_ATOMS: atom_id res chain seq x y z
N MET A 1 -14.72 16.12 14.84
CA MET A 1 -14.78 16.52 13.42
C MET A 1 -13.35 16.45 12.89
N ILE A 2 -12.92 15.29 12.40
CA ILE A 2 -11.58 15.15 11.80
C ILE A 2 -11.76 15.55 10.34
N ALA A 3 -11.14 16.64 9.93
CA ALA A 3 -11.06 17.00 8.53
C ALA A 3 -10.22 15.95 7.81
N VAL A 4 -10.88 14.97 7.21
CA VAL A 4 -10.25 14.10 6.19
C VAL A 4 -10.13 14.96 4.95
N MET A 5 -9.09 15.79 4.87
CA MET A 5 -8.66 16.31 3.58
C MET A 5 -8.20 15.08 2.79
N ALA A 6 -9.05 14.63 1.87
CA ALA A 6 -8.68 13.66 0.85
C ALA A 6 -7.57 14.29 0.01
N ALA A 7 -6.32 14.15 0.46
CA ALA A 7 -5.16 14.48 -0.33
C ALA A 7 -5.26 13.63 -1.60
N THR A 8 -5.41 14.29 -2.75
CA THR A 8 -5.27 13.63 -4.04
C THR A 8 -3.90 12.96 -4.06
N ASN A 9 -3.91 11.65 -4.22
CA ASN A 9 -2.71 10.86 -4.23
C ASN A 9 -2.00 11.07 -5.58
N GLY A 10 -1.13 12.07 -5.67
CA GLY A 10 -0.36 12.41 -6.88
C GLY A 10 0.80 11.46 -7.17
N LEU A 11 0.70 10.19 -6.76
CA LEU A 11 1.71 9.18 -7.02
C LEU A 11 1.36 8.45 -8.32
N ASP A 12 2.17 8.61 -9.37
CA ASP A 12 1.87 8.02 -10.69
C ASP A 12 2.20 6.52 -10.77
N ARG A 13 3.28 6.08 -10.12
CA ARG A 13 3.78 4.69 -10.13
C ARG A 13 4.37 4.31 -8.77
N TYR A 14 4.48 3.02 -8.50
CA TYR A 14 5.02 2.50 -7.25
C TYR A 14 6.01 1.34 -7.50
N PRO A 15 6.95 1.08 -6.58
CA PRO A 15 7.94 0.02 -6.75
C PRO A 15 7.32 -1.37 -6.56
N VAL A 16 7.71 -2.31 -7.41
CA VAL A 16 7.33 -3.71 -7.31
C VAL A 16 8.56 -4.62 -7.35
N ASP A 17 8.44 -5.82 -6.80
CA ASP A 17 9.44 -6.88 -6.97
C ASP A 17 9.25 -7.63 -8.30
N ASP A 18 10.10 -8.64 -8.56
CA ASP A 18 10.06 -9.43 -9.79
C ASP A 18 8.77 -10.28 -9.94
N HIS A 19 7.94 -10.35 -8.90
CA HIS A 19 6.67 -11.06 -8.89
C HIS A 19 5.47 -10.10 -8.91
N GLY A 20 5.70 -8.78 -8.99
CA GLY A 20 4.65 -7.76 -8.97
C GLY A 20 4.13 -7.42 -7.58
N ASN A 21 4.75 -7.91 -6.50
CA ASN A 21 4.39 -7.50 -5.14
C ASN A 21 4.80 -6.05 -4.91
N LEU A 22 3.98 -5.29 -4.18
CA LEU A 22 4.34 -3.93 -3.77
C LEU A 22 5.51 -3.98 -2.78
N GLU A 23 6.62 -3.33 -3.14
CA GLU A 23 7.74 -3.17 -2.22
C GLU A 23 7.46 -2.03 -1.23
N HIS A 24 7.46 -2.34 0.07
CA HIS A 24 7.25 -1.32 1.10
C HIS A 24 8.35 -0.26 1.09
N TYR A 25 9.58 -0.68 0.85
CA TYR A 25 10.73 0.19 0.67
C TYR A 25 11.42 -0.25 -0.61
N PRO A 26 11.63 0.65 -1.59
CA PRO A 26 12.26 0.29 -2.84
C PRO A 26 13.68 -0.21 -2.55
N SER A 27 13.87 -1.52 -2.69
CA SER A 27 15.07 -2.21 -2.19
C SER A 27 16.27 -2.07 -3.13
N ARG A 28 16.01 -1.56 -4.34
CA ARG A 28 16.93 -1.47 -5.48
C ARG A 28 17.34 -0.04 -5.84
N ILE A 29 16.91 0.96 -5.05
CA ILE A 29 17.31 2.36 -5.24
C ILE A 29 18.50 2.69 -4.33
N PRO A 30 19.50 3.49 -4.78
CA PRO A 30 20.64 3.83 -3.96
C PRO A 30 20.21 4.64 -2.74
N VAL A 31 20.30 4.04 -1.55
CA VAL A 31 20.27 4.78 -0.30
C VAL A 31 21.73 5.09 0.04
N TRP A 32 22.09 6.38 0.13
CA TRP A 32 23.46 6.81 0.50
C TRP A 32 24.58 6.36 -0.46
N GLY A 33 24.30 6.27 -1.77
CA GLY A 33 25.36 6.18 -2.78
C GLY A 33 26.04 4.81 -2.97
N ARG A 34 25.53 3.72 -2.38
CA ARG A 34 25.98 2.37 -2.72
C ARG A 34 25.10 1.78 -3.82
N LEU A 35 25.64 1.75 -5.04
CA LEU A 35 25.09 0.98 -6.16
C LEU A 35 24.99 -0.50 -5.77
N ARG A 36 23.86 -1.15 -6.04
CA ARG A 36 23.90 -2.52 -6.57
C ARG A 36 23.74 -2.37 -8.08
N PRO A 37 24.82 -2.47 -8.87
CA PRO A 37 24.78 -2.25 -10.32
C PRO A 37 23.88 -3.24 -11.09
N GLU A 38 23.35 -4.27 -10.42
CA GLU A 38 22.81 -5.46 -11.10
C GLU A 38 21.27 -5.52 -11.14
N GLN A 39 20.54 -4.58 -10.54
CA GLN A 39 19.06 -4.61 -10.56
C GLN A 39 18.45 -3.21 -10.59
N ASP A 40 17.86 -2.85 -11.73
CA ASP A 40 16.96 -1.70 -11.79
C ASP A 40 15.70 -1.97 -10.96
N GLN A 41 15.22 -0.95 -10.27
CA GLN A 41 13.93 -1.01 -9.58
C GLN A 41 12.82 -1.21 -10.61
N ALA A 42 12.03 -2.27 -10.47
CA ALA A 42 10.80 -2.43 -11.23
C ALA A 42 9.71 -1.49 -10.66
N TRP A 43 8.95 -0.87 -11.56
CA TRP A 43 7.87 0.05 -11.25
C TRP A 43 6.58 -0.41 -11.91
N SER A 44 5.45 -0.18 -11.25
CA SER A 44 4.13 -0.40 -11.84
C SER A 44 3.91 0.45 -13.09
N GLU A 45 2.98 0.03 -13.95
CA GLU A 45 2.59 0.81 -15.14
C GLU A 45 1.85 2.11 -14.77
N GLY A 46 1.11 2.07 -13.65
CA GLY A 46 0.37 3.19 -13.08
C GLY A 46 -0.05 2.94 -11.64
N ASN A 47 -0.82 3.88 -11.08
CA ASN A 47 -1.35 3.82 -9.72
C ASN A 47 -2.82 4.27 -9.66
N GLU A 48 -3.59 3.84 -10.65
CA GLU A 48 -5.03 4.04 -10.64
C GLU A 48 -5.69 3.21 -9.52
N PRO A 49 -6.74 3.71 -8.87
CA PRO A 49 -7.51 2.93 -7.91
C PRO A 49 -8.02 1.62 -8.53
N PHE A 50 -7.91 0.52 -7.79
CA PHE A 50 -8.33 -0.80 -8.26
C PHE A 50 -9.17 -1.53 -7.21
N ALA A 51 -10.18 -2.27 -7.67
CA ALA A 51 -11.04 -3.05 -6.79
C ALA A 51 -10.36 -4.39 -6.47
N ALA A 52 -10.24 -4.72 -5.18
CA ALA A 52 -9.69 -6.01 -4.75
C ALA A 52 -10.31 -6.47 -3.43
N THR A 53 -10.28 -7.79 -3.23
CA THR A 53 -10.51 -8.42 -1.93
C THR A 53 -9.18 -8.88 -1.38
N LEU A 54 -8.84 -8.42 -0.19
CA LEU A 54 -7.56 -8.62 0.44
C LEU A 54 -7.70 -9.44 1.71
N THR A 55 -6.80 -10.40 1.91
CA THR A 55 -6.68 -11.17 3.14
C THR A 55 -5.39 -10.79 3.87
N LEU A 56 -5.49 -10.54 5.17
CA LEU A 56 -4.32 -10.29 6.03
C LEU A 56 -3.46 -11.55 6.13
N VAL A 57 -2.18 -11.46 5.72
CA VAL A 57 -1.26 -12.60 5.69
C VAL A 57 -0.33 -12.63 6.89
N THR A 58 0.28 -11.49 7.23
CA THR A 58 1.25 -11.42 8.33
C THR A 58 1.06 -10.17 9.18
N GLY A 59 1.36 -10.32 10.48
CA GLY A 59 1.43 -9.22 11.45
C GLY A 59 2.53 -8.19 11.14
N PRO A 60 2.72 -7.20 12.03
CA PRO A 60 3.51 -6.01 11.75
C PRO A 60 4.97 -6.36 11.40
N ARG A 61 5.44 -5.82 10.28
CA ARG A 61 6.84 -5.84 9.84
C ARG A 61 7.41 -4.43 9.83
N GLY A 62 8.75 -4.32 9.88
CA GLY A 62 9.48 -3.05 9.88
C GLY A 62 9.76 -2.50 11.29
N ARG A 63 10.99 -2.05 11.54
CA ARG A 63 11.40 -1.47 12.86
C ARG A 63 11.00 0.00 13.00
N THR A 64 11.12 0.78 11.93
CA THR A 64 10.91 2.24 11.94
C THR A 64 9.55 2.66 11.39
N THR A 65 8.89 1.80 10.63
CA THR A 65 7.56 2.06 10.08
C THR A 65 6.78 0.76 10.07
N PRO A 66 5.89 0.54 11.06
CA PRO A 66 5.14 -0.71 11.15
C PRO A 66 4.10 -0.78 10.03
N TYR A 67 4.10 -1.90 9.31
CA TYR A 67 3.13 -2.21 8.27
C TYR A 67 2.64 -3.64 8.36
N PHE A 68 1.43 -3.89 7.88
CA PHE A 68 0.81 -5.20 7.75
C PHE A 68 0.87 -5.66 6.31
N VAL A 69 0.97 -6.97 6.06
CA VAL A 69 1.01 -7.52 4.69
C VAL A 69 -0.33 -8.14 4.36
N TRP A 70 -0.93 -7.64 3.31
CA TRP A 70 -2.18 -8.12 2.73
C TRP A 70 -1.92 -8.86 1.42
N ARG A 71 -2.82 -9.75 1.02
CA ARG A 71 -2.74 -10.47 -0.23
C ARG A 71 -4.07 -10.49 -0.95
N ASP A 72 -4.06 -10.25 -2.25
CA ASP A 72 -5.26 -10.35 -3.07
C ASP A 72 -5.56 -11.78 -3.54
N THR A 73 -6.61 -11.94 -4.34
CA THR A 73 -7.00 -13.24 -4.91
C THR A 73 -6.06 -13.74 -6.01
N ALA A 74 -5.22 -12.87 -6.58
CA ALA A 74 -4.19 -13.22 -7.56
C ALA A 74 -2.87 -13.67 -6.89
N GLY A 75 -2.75 -13.49 -5.57
CA GLY A 75 -1.57 -13.84 -4.79
C GLY A 75 -0.57 -12.71 -4.60
N LEU A 76 -0.84 -11.51 -5.14
CA LEU A 76 0.01 -10.33 -5.00
C LEU A 76 -0.09 -9.77 -3.59
N THR A 77 1.05 -9.31 -3.06
CA THR A 77 1.13 -8.78 -1.70
C THR A 77 1.28 -7.27 -1.63
N TYR A 78 0.63 -6.71 -0.62
CA TYR A 78 0.48 -5.28 -0.42
C TYR A 78 0.76 -4.90 1.04
N PRO A 79 1.91 -4.26 1.32
CA PRO A 79 2.16 -3.60 2.59
C PRO A 79 1.14 -2.50 2.83
N MET A 80 0.55 -2.43 4.01
CA MET A 80 -0.35 -1.36 4.45
C MET A 80 0.18 -0.74 5.73
N PHE A 81 0.32 0.57 5.78
CA PHE A 81 0.75 1.26 6.99
C PHE A 81 -0.29 1.06 8.10
N MET A 82 0.18 0.96 9.35
CA MET A 82 -0.72 0.82 10.51
C MET A 82 -1.80 1.92 10.58
N THR A 83 -1.48 3.14 10.17
CA THR A 83 -2.45 4.24 10.13
C THR A 83 -3.51 4.07 9.05
N ASP A 84 -3.16 3.52 7.87
CA ASP A 84 -4.15 3.27 6.81
C ASP A 84 -5.05 2.08 7.18
N LEU A 85 -4.54 1.13 7.99
CA LEU A 85 -5.37 0.06 8.55
C LEU A 85 -6.48 0.61 9.47
N LEU A 86 -6.23 1.69 10.22
CA LEU A 86 -7.29 2.30 11.03
C LEU A 86 -8.45 2.78 10.15
N ASP A 87 -8.17 3.41 9.02
CA ASP A 87 -9.21 3.84 8.07
C ASP A 87 -10.00 2.64 7.54
N VAL A 88 -9.33 1.53 7.24
CA VAL A 88 -10.00 0.27 6.83
C VAL A 88 -10.94 -0.24 7.92
N LEU A 89 -10.47 -0.30 9.16
CA LEU A 89 -11.29 -0.78 10.30
C LEU A 89 -12.47 0.13 10.61
N MET A 90 -12.36 1.42 10.31
CA MET A 90 -13.42 2.41 10.54
C MET A 90 -14.43 2.47 9.39
N CYS A 91 -14.02 2.21 8.15
CA CYS A 91 -14.85 2.42 6.96
C CYS A 91 -15.33 1.13 6.29
N LYS A 92 -14.75 -0.03 6.60
CA LYS A 92 -15.04 -1.30 5.94
C LYS A 92 -15.39 -2.40 6.93
N LEU A 93 -16.25 -3.31 6.48
CA LEU A 93 -16.46 -4.58 7.16
C LEU A 93 -15.26 -5.48 6.90
N VAL A 94 -14.60 -5.90 7.98
CA VAL A 94 -13.55 -6.92 7.94
C VAL A 94 -14.13 -8.23 8.46
N ASP A 95 -14.20 -9.24 7.60
CA ASP A 95 -14.68 -10.57 7.95
C ASP A 95 -13.52 -11.57 7.93
N ARG A 96 -13.21 -12.15 9.10
CA ARG A 96 -12.14 -13.15 9.27
C ARG A 96 -10.81 -12.75 8.62
N GLY A 97 -10.43 -11.47 8.77
CA GLY A 97 -9.19 -10.92 8.21
C GLY A 97 -9.24 -10.65 6.70
N THR A 98 -10.42 -10.70 6.08
CA THR A 98 -10.64 -10.39 4.68
C THR A 98 -11.45 -9.10 4.55
N VAL A 99 -11.09 -8.28 3.56
CA VAL A 99 -11.75 -6.99 3.29
C VAL A 99 -11.77 -6.69 1.80
N SER A 100 -12.93 -6.29 1.29
CA SER A 100 -13.11 -5.82 -0.08
C SER A 100 -13.18 -4.30 -0.11
N GLY A 101 -12.62 -3.70 -1.16
CA GLY A 101 -12.68 -2.25 -1.34
C GLY A 101 -12.01 -1.80 -2.63
N LEU A 102 -12.06 -0.49 -2.85
CA LEU A 102 -11.24 0.20 -3.83
C LEU A 102 -9.94 0.66 -3.17
N TRP A 103 -8.80 0.28 -3.72
CA TRP A 103 -7.48 0.47 -3.12
C TRP A 103 -6.58 1.30 -4.02
N GLN A 104 -5.63 2.02 -3.43
CA GLN A 104 -4.62 2.77 -4.17
C GLN A 104 -3.31 2.82 -3.36
N VAL A 105 -2.16 2.73 -4.02
CA VAL A 105 -0.85 2.80 -3.35
C VAL A 105 -0.51 4.24 -3.04
N ARG A 106 -0.02 4.52 -1.83
CA ARG A 106 0.40 5.84 -1.38
C ARG A 106 1.86 5.80 -0.93
N LYS A 107 2.52 6.96 -1.00
CA LYS A 107 3.87 7.15 -0.49
C LYS A 107 3.86 7.91 0.84
N ARG A 108 4.67 7.48 1.80
CA ARG A 108 4.93 8.17 3.07
C ARG A 108 6.42 8.19 3.35
N GLY A 109 7.04 9.35 3.19
CA GLY A 109 8.50 9.48 3.23
C GLY A 109 9.14 8.66 2.11
N GLN A 110 9.98 7.68 2.47
CA GLN A 110 10.61 6.76 1.51
C GLN A 110 9.87 5.42 1.35
N ASN A 111 8.77 5.23 2.09
CA ASN A 111 8.01 3.98 2.09
C ASN A 111 6.76 4.10 1.23
N TYR A 112 6.28 2.96 0.74
CA TYR A 112 5.05 2.80 -0.02
C TYR A 112 4.12 1.81 0.67
N GLY A 113 2.83 2.04 0.53
CA GLY A 113 1.83 1.15 1.11
C GLY A 113 0.45 1.37 0.51
N LEU A 114 -0.36 0.32 0.55
CA LEU A 114 -1.73 0.32 0.09
C LEU A 114 -2.65 1.00 1.11
N ALA A 115 -3.65 1.72 0.62
CA ALA A 115 -4.69 2.35 1.43
C ALA A 115 -6.02 2.30 0.67
N LEU A 116 -7.13 2.60 1.37
CA LEU A 116 -8.41 2.87 0.70
C LEU A 116 -8.24 4.01 -0.30
N ALA A 117 -8.84 3.87 -1.48
CA ALA A 117 -8.83 4.93 -2.48
C ALA A 117 -9.56 6.18 -1.95
N PRO A 118 -9.19 7.41 -2.37
CA PRO A 118 -9.84 8.63 -1.90
C PRO A 118 -11.37 8.64 -2.03
N ALA A 119 -11.91 8.02 -3.09
CA ALA A 119 -13.35 7.90 -3.32
C ALA A 119 -14.08 7.12 -2.22
N GLU A 120 -13.44 6.12 -1.61
CA GLU A 120 -14.01 5.32 -0.51
C GLU A 120 -14.10 6.10 0.79
N LEU A 121 -13.15 7.03 1.01
CA LEU A 121 -13.12 7.86 2.22
C LEU A 121 -14.17 8.97 2.16
N ALA A 122 -14.48 9.49 0.97
CA ALA A 122 -15.50 10.52 0.80
C ALA A 122 -16.94 9.99 1.04
N GLY A 123 -17.20 8.73 0.69
CA GLY A 123 -18.51 8.10 0.83
C GLY A 123 -18.88 7.61 2.25
N ALA A 124 -17.93 7.65 3.18
CA ALA A 124 -18.13 7.22 4.58
C ALA A 124 -18.56 8.38 5.52
N SER A 125 -18.98 9.52 4.95
CA SER A 125 -19.33 10.76 5.67
C SER A 125 -20.81 10.87 5.98
#